data_AF-A0A6P8IQR6-F1
#
_entry.id   AF-A0A6P8IQR6-F1
#
_cell.length_a   1.000
_cell.length_b   1.000
_cell.length_c   1.000
_cell.angle_alpha   90.00
_cell.angle_beta   90.00
_cell.angle_gamma   90.00
#
_symmetry.space_group_name_H-M   'P 1'
#
loop_
_entity.id
_entity.type
_entity.pdbx_description
1 polymer ?
#
loop_
_entity_poly.entity_id
_entity_poly.type
_entity_poly.pdbx_seq_one_letter_code
_entity_poly.pdbx_strand_id
1 'polypeptide(L)'
;MKARRSPFLATVLLSLMTVKFCSLGLTNASICHDLEVNISDSSCQGQVQCPACVKISWFERKPYVYRQKNKTIGILPEVLDLMLSKCCGNHTPSCWHLHHYEPISNPSRLLFEVSNAHIVYPVIVDSQDPLENPANMIGLIPPSSISFVVLKDKRESFPKKLLMSVFEAWPVLILTLLLSILAGIVLWLAEIRANPEEFPRTFIGGAWEGFWWAFVSMTTVGYGDRAPRSFLGRVFAVMWILLGICIVSIFTATLTTSLTTISLDTKRSVTGSKIGVLQRSIELSMAMQQQADITVYSSIEEIRTALDDKQISGAFLDKYFINFYEELFPQNIFKVDQVITQNKMQYGVVVNHTAIDKCFRKLLHQDRFIVYNYIKNELHRTLKIENNKVAIRNSQSIFDPTGDLFYPSLYSCVTLVIVIFLIGLVAEFAYFKPSRCLQKKHTYDLEDGMAMEDIKDSEVIEYKELENEMVEEMRAIFQKYREKMAESYSTKTNKS
;
A
#
# COMPACT_ATOMS: atom_id res chain seq x y z
N MET A 1 49.67 -67.35 -69.33
CA MET A 1 50.45 -66.69 -68.25
C MET A 1 49.50 -66.24 -67.15
N LYS A 2 49.80 -66.63 -65.91
CA LYS A 2 49.16 -66.22 -64.65
C LYS A 2 49.07 -64.69 -64.53
N ALA A 3 48.01 -64.18 -63.91
CA ALA A 3 48.11 -63.31 -62.74
C ALA A 3 46.74 -63.07 -62.08
N ARG A 4 46.62 -63.58 -60.86
CA ARG A 4 45.63 -63.19 -59.83
C ARG A 4 45.73 -61.68 -59.57
N ARG A 5 44.60 -61.00 -59.39
CA ARG A 5 44.51 -59.75 -58.60
C ARG A 5 43.38 -59.88 -57.57
N SER A 6 43.72 -59.40 -56.38
CA SER A 6 43.11 -59.60 -55.07
C SER A 6 41.87 -58.72 -54.79
N PRO A 7 41.02 -59.10 -53.82
CA PRO A 7 39.84 -58.35 -53.41
C PRO A 7 40.21 -57.35 -52.28
N PHE A 8 41.03 -56.34 -52.60
CA PHE A 8 41.44 -55.33 -51.61
C PHE A 8 41.00 -53.90 -51.98
N LEU A 9 40.52 -53.66 -53.21
CA LEU A 9 40.05 -52.34 -53.64
C LEU A 9 38.54 -52.08 -53.44
N ALA A 10 37.72 -53.13 -53.28
CA ALA A 10 36.28 -52.99 -53.08
C ALA A 10 35.90 -52.57 -51.64
N THR A 11 36.78 -52.83 -50.67
CA THR A 11 36.54 -52.55 -49.24
C THR A 11 36.88 -51.10 -48.85
N VAL A 12 37.74 -50.42 -49.62
CA VAL A 12 38.13 -49.02 -49.34
C VAL A 12 37.14 -48.02 -49.92
N LEU A 13 36.45 -48.35 -51.02
CA LEU A 13 35.44 -47.49 -51.63
C LEU A 13 34.09 -47.48 -50.90
N LEU A 14 33.75 -48.52 -50.13
CA LEU A 14 32.57 -48.52 -49.25
C LEU A 14 32.76 -47.69 -47.97
N SER A 15 34.01 -47.45 -47.55
CA SER A 15 34.34 -46.66 -46.35
C SER A 15 34.31 -45.14 -46.58
N LEU A 16 34.35 -44.68 -47.84
CA LEU A 16 34.40 -43.25 -48.17
C LEU A 16 33.03 -42.64 -48.55
N MET A 17 32.01 -43.48 -48.82
CA MET A 17 30.64 -42.98 -49.06
C MET A 17 29.78 -42.85 -47.80
N THR A 18 30.21 -43.38 -46.65
CA THR A 18 29.51 -43.22 -45.37
C THR A 18 29.88 -41.93 -44.62
N VAL A 19 30.90 -41.19 -45.06
CA VAL A 19 31.41 -39.99 -44.36
C VAL A 19 30.84 -38.67 -44.91
N LYS A 20 29.99 -38.71 -45.95
CA LYS A 20 29.49 -37.49 -46.63
C LYS A 20 27.96 -37.32 -46.67
N PHE A 21 27.26 -37.88 -45.69
CA PHE A 21 25.83 -37.62 -45.42
C PHE A 21 25.59 -37.00 -44.04
N CYS A 22 26.54 -36.21 -43.53
CA CYS A 22 26.39 -35.41 -42.30
C CYS A 22 26.27 -33.92 -42.62
N SER A 23 25.42 -33.55 -43.59
CA SER A 23 25.08 -32.15 -43.86
C SER A 23 23.70 -32.02 -44.50
N LEU A 24 22.65 -32.48 -43.84
CA LEU A 24 21.29 -32.01 -44.05
C LEU A 24 20.50 -32.32 -42.79
N GLY A 25 20.03 -31.26 -42.14
CA GLY A 25 19.30 -31.33 -40.88
C GLY A 25 18.05 -32.18 -41.03
N LEU A 26 17.90 -33.12 -40.08
CA LEU A 26 16.69 -33.80 -39.62
C LEU A 26 17.17 -35.05 -38.88
N THR A 27 17.34 -34.98 -37.55
CA THR A 27 17.31 -36.15 -36.64
C THR A 27 17.51 -35.67 -35.19
N ASN A 28 16.46 -35.12 -34.58
CA ASN A 28 16.33 -35.08 -33.10
C ASN A 28 15.59 -36.33 -32.57
N ALA A 29 15.54 -37.41 -33.36
CA ALA A 29 14.80 -38.63 -33.04
C ALA A 29 15.70 -39.86 -32.78
N SER A 30 17.01 -39.77 -32.97
CA SER A 30 17.91 -40.94 -32.94
C SER A 30 18.54 -41.26 -31.58
N ILE A 31 18.54 -40.34 -30.60
CA ILE A 31 19.33 -40.55 -29.37
C ILE A 31 18.77 -41.67 -28.46
N CYS A 32 17.46 -41.91 -28.43
CA CYS A 32 16.91 -43.03 -27.65
C CYS A 32 16.79 -44.35 -28.44
N HIS A 33 16.98 -44.37 -29.77
CA HIS A 33 16.79 -45.59 -30.57
C HIS A 33 18.05 -46.48 -30.64
N ASP A 34 19.23 -45.92 -30.38
CA ASP A 34 20.52 -46.64 -30.47
C ASP A 34 21.05 -47.14 -29.11
N LEU A 35 20.25 -47.06 -28.04
CA LEU A 35 20.62 -47.47 -26.68
C LEU A 35 19.61 -48.48 -26.10
N GLU A 36 19.29 -49.54 -26.83
CA GLU A 36 18.89 -50.82 -26.21
C GLU A 36 20.15 -51.52 -25.66
N VAL A 37 20.84 -50.86 -24.73
CA VAL A 37 21.88 -51.55 -23.96
C VAL A 37 21.16 -52.27 -22.84
N ASN A 38 21.16 -53.61 -22.91
CA ASN A 38 20.83 -54.47 -21.78
C ASN A 38 21.78 -54.12 -20.62
N ILE A 39 21.32 -53.31 -19.67
CA ILE A 39 22.10 -52.97 -18.47
C ILE A 39 21.61 -53.88 -17.34
N SER A 40 22.21 -55.06 -17.28
CA SER A 40 22.34 -55.85 -16.05
C SER A 40 23.63 -55.45 -15.34
N ASP A 41 23.80 -54.15 -15.05
CA ASP A 41 24.95 -53.64 -14.32
C ASP A 41 24.53 -53.40 -12.87
N SER A 42 25.11 -54.17 -11.94
CA SER A 42 24.78 -54.17 -10.50
C SER A 42 25.10 -52.85 -9.77
N SER A 43 25.65 -51.88 -10.48
CA SER A 43 26.03 -50.54 -10.01
C SER A 43 24.89 -49.52 -10.05
N CYS A 44 23.86 -49.74 -10.86
CA CYS A 44 22.67 -48.86 -10.94
C CYS A 44 21.63 -49.25 -9.88
N GLN A 45 21.91 -48.98 -8.60
CA GLN A 45 20.98 -49.29 -7.50
C GLN A 45 19.96 -48.15 -7.28
N GLY A 46 18.78 -48.27 -7.89
CA GLY A 46 17.58 -47.48 -7.59
C GLY A 46 16.59 -48.25 -6.71
N GLN A 47 15.61 -47.55 -6.12
CA GLN A 47 14.47 -48.18 -5.44
C GLN A 47 13.58 -48.98 -6.41
N VAL A 48 13.57 -48.58 -7.69
CA VAL A 48 12.79 -49.20 -8.77
C VAL A 48 13.64 -49.33 -10.04
N GLN A 49 13.29 -50.28 -10.89
CA GLN A 49 13.90 -50.44 -12.21
C GLN A 49 13.31 -49.40 -13.18
N CYS A 50 14.16 -48.52 -13.71
CA CYS A 50 13.77 -47.46 -14.63
C CYS A 50 14.24 -47.75 -16.07
N PRO A 51 13.56 -47.22 -17.10
CA PRO A 51 14.03 -47.32 -18.47
C PRO A 51 15.33 -46.55 -18.67
N ALA A 52 16.22 -47.06 -19.54
CA ALA A 52 17.51 -46.42 -19.84
C ALA A 52 17.35 -45.01 -20.46
N CYS A 53 16.28 -44.76 -21.22
CA CYS A 53 15.96 -43.45 -21.78
C CYS A 53 14.58 -42.99 -21.27
N VAL A 54 14.55 -42.02 -20.35
CA VAL A 54 13.30 -41.42 -19.88
C VAL A 54 12.92 -40.28 -20.83
N LYS A 55 11.93 -40.56 -21.68
CA LYS A 55 11.33 -39.57 -22.60
C LYS A 55 10.40 -38.61 -21.85
N ILE A 56 10.72 -37.32 -21.89
CA ILE A 56 9.98 -36.23 -21.23
C ILE A 56 9.42 -35.30 -22.29
N SER A 57 8.10 -35.15 -22.31
CA SER A 57 7.41 -34.12 -23.10
C SER A 57 7.16 -32.90 -22.22
N TRP A 58 7.49 -31.70 -22.72
CA TRP A 58 7.29 -30.48 -21.95
C TRP A 58 6.79 -29.29 -22.76
N PHE A 59 6.10 -28.37 -22.09
CA PHE A 59 5.64 -27.10 -22.63
C PHE A 59 6.34 -25.94 -21.93
N GLU A 60 6.76 -24.92 -22.68
CA GLU A 60 7.45 -23.77 -22.10
C GLU A 60 6.56 -22.98 -21.13
N ARG A 61 7.06 -22.78 -19.92
CA ARG A 61 6.41 -22.00 -18.86
C ARG A 61 7.47 -21.49 -17.88
N LYS A 62 8.03 -20.31 -18.14
CA LYS A 62 8.97 -19.63 -17.21
C LYS A 62 8.25 -19.26 -15.91
N PRO A 63 8.83 -19.38 -14.70
CA PRO A 63 10.15 -19.95 -14.38
C PRO A 63 10.15 -21.47 -14.14
N TYR A 64 9.01 -22.14 -14.31
CA TYR A 64 8.85 -23.57 -14.00
C TYR A 64 9.64 -24.49 -14.95
N VAL A 65 9.60 -24.21 -16.25
CA VAL A 65 10.44 -24.87 -17.26
C VAL A 65 10.63 -23.96 -18.47
N TYR A 66 11.86 -23.86 -18.93
CA TYR A 66 12.20 -23.14 -20.16
C TYR A 66 13.54 -23.60 -20.70
N ARG A 67 13.83 -23.26 -21.96
CA ARG A 67 15.09 -23.61 -22.60
C ARG A 67 16.06 -22.43 -22.54
N GLN A 68 17.27 -22.66 -22.05
CA GLN A 68 18.36 -21.69 -22.06
C GLN A 68 19.65 -22.35 -22.57
N LYS A 69 20.27 -21.79 -23.63
CA LYS A 69 21.53 -22.29 -24.21
C LYS A 69 21.54 -23.82 -24.46
N ASN A 70 20.46 -24.34 -25.06
CA ASN A 70 20.23 -25.76 -25.36
C ASN A 70 20.03 -26.71 -24.16
N LYS A 71 19.96 -26.20 -22.93
CA LYS A 71 19.55 -26.99 -21.75
C LYS A 71 18.14 -26.61 -21.32
N THR A 72 17.37 -27.60 -20.90
CA THR A 72 16.07 -27.39 -20.24
C THR A 72 16.35 -27.09 -18.77
N ILE A 73 15.96 -25.91 -18.32
CA ILE A 73 16.18 -25.42 -16.95
C ILE A 73 14.86 -24.92 -16.34
N GLY A 74 14.83 -24.79 -15.03
CA GLY A 74 13.66 -24.34 -14.28
C GLY A 74 13.37 -25.25 -13.10
N ILE A 75 12.35 -24.87 -12.34
CA ILE A 75 11.99 -25.53 -11.07
C ILE A 75 11.59 -27.00 -11.28
N LEU A 76 10.80 -27.30 -12.31
CA LEU A 76 10.31 -28.66 -12.56
C LEU A 76 11.40 -29.63 -13.03
N PRO A 77 12.24 -29.30 -14.04
CA PRO A 77 13.36 -30.17 -14.44
C PRO A 77 14.27 -30.54 -13.27
N GLU A 78 14.62 -29.59 -12.41
CA GLU A 78 15.53 -29.81 -11.28
C GLU A 78 14.91 -30.67 -10.18
N VAL A 79 13.63 -30.42 -9.84
CA VAL A 79 12.88 -31.26 -8.91
C VAL A 79 12.72 -32.68 -9.47
N LEU A 80 12.47 -32.80 -10.78
CA LEU A 80 12.30 -34.09 -11.42
C LEU A 80 13.60 -34.91 -11.43
N ASP A 81 14.74 -34.27 -11.71
CA ASP A 81 16.06 -34.91 -11.65
C ASP A 81 16.37 -35.41 -10.22
N LEU A 82 16.02 -34.63 -9.19
CA LEU A 82 16.13 -35.05 -7.79
C LEU A 82 15.23 -36.26 -7.48
N MET A 83 13.99 -36.27 -7.97
CA MET A 83 13.07 -37.39 -7.72
C MET A 83 13.50 -38.65 -8.47
N LEU A 84 13.93 -38.52 -9.72
CA LEU A 84 14.44 -39.63 -10.51
C LEU A 84 15.74 -40.18 -9.94
N SER A 85 16.67 -39.34 -9.48
CA SER A 85 17.90 -39.83 -8.85
C SER A 85 17.65 -40.63 -7.57
N LYS A 86 16.63 -40.27 -6.78
CA LYS A 86 16.20 -41.05 -5.61
C LYS A 86 15.49 -42.35 -5.97
N CYS A 87 14.72 -42.38 -7.06
CA CYS A 87 13.94 -43.55 -7.47
C CYS A 87 14.74 -44.54 -8.32
N CYS A 88 15.51 -44.04 -9.29
CA CYS A 88 16.25 -44.79 -10.31
C CYS A 88 17.75 -44.94 -9.99
N GLY A 89 18.26 -44.25 -8.97
CA GLY A 89 19.69 -44.24 -8.63
C GLY A 89 20.47 -43.14 -9.36
N ASN A 90 21.80 -43.17 -9.26
CA ASN A 90 22.65 -42.05 -9.66
C ASN A 90 22.58 -41.75 -11.18
N HIS A 91 22.56 -40.47 -11.55
CA HIS A 91 22.49 -40.01 -12.94
C HIS A 91 23.85 -40.18 -13.64
N THR A 92 24.14 -41.39 -14.13
CA THR A 92 25.26 -41.66 -15.04
C THR A 92 24.74 -41.97 -16.44
N PRO A 93 25.45 -41.58 -17.53
CA PRO A 93 25.05 -41.90 -18.91
C PRO A 93 24.88 -43.41 -19.16
N SER A 94 25.47 -44.23 -18.28
CA SER A 94 25.39 -45.68 -18.28
C SER A 94 24.18 -46.26 -17.55
N CYS A 95 23.47 -45.51 -16.70
CA CYS A 95 22.32 -46.00 -15.93
C CYS A 95 20.98 -45.49 -16.48
N TRP A 96 20.84 -44.17 -16.71
CA TRP A 96 19.67 -43.58 -17.35
C TRP A 96 19.95 -42.16 -17.85
N HIS A 97 19.24 -41.71 -18.90
CA HIS A 97 19.35 -40.37 -19.46
C HIS A 97 17.97 -39.72 -19.69
N LEU A 98 17.89 -38.39 -19.50
CA LEU A 98 16.68 -37.59 -19.72
C LEU A 98 16.63 -37.03 -21.15
N HIS A 99 15.62 -37.43 -21.92
CA HIS A 99 15.38 -36.87 -23.24
C HIS A 99 14.19 -35.92 -23.21
N HIS A 100 14.48 -34.62 -23.15
CA HIS A 100 13.47 -33.55 -23.19
C HIS A 100 13.13 -33.21 -24.64
N TYR A 101 11.86 -33.32 -25.01
CA TYR A 101 11.35 -32.89 -26.30
C TYR A 101 10.11 -32.02 -26.13
N GLU A 102 10.00 -31.00 -26.97
CA GLU A 102 8.81 -30.17 -27.07
C GLU A 102 7.85 -30.84 -28.06
N PRO A 103 6.58 -31.07 -27.69
CA PRO A 103 5.63 -31.71 -28.59
C PRO A 103 5.27 -30.78 -29.74
N ILE A 104 5.00 -31.36 -30.91
CA ILE A 104 4.61 -30.63 -32.10
C ILE A 104 3.25 -29.97 -31.84
N SER A 105 3.13 -28.67 -32.15
CA SER A 105 1.96 -27.82 -31.89
C SER A 105 0.65 -28.24 -32.61
N ASN A 106 0.65 -29.34 -33.37
CA ASN A 106 -0.52 -29.83 -34.07
C ASN A 106 -1.45 -30.60 -33.10
N PRO A 107 -2.68 -30.11 -32.83
CA PRO A 107 -3.58 -30.71 -31.85
C PRO A 107 -3.92 -32.18 -32.14
N SER A 108 -3.91 -32.58 -33.41
CA SER A 108 -4.20 -33.97 -33.82
C SER A 108 -3.07 -34.97 -33.49
N ARG A 109 -1.81 -34.51 -33.35
CA ARG A 109 -0.65 -35.34 -32.96
C ARG A 109 -0.23 -35.14 -31.52
N LEU A 110 -0.64 -34.04 -30.90
CA LEU A 110 -0.30 -33.69 -29.53
C LEU A 110 -0.64 -34.80 -28.54
N LEU A 111 -1.85 -35.37 -28.64
CA LEU A 111 -2.29 -36.44 -27.74
C LEU A 111 -1.41 -37.70 -27.86
N PHE A 112 -1.01 -38.04 -29.09
CA PHE A 112 -0.16 -39.20 -29.39
C PHE A 112 1.29 -39.00 -28.89
N GLU A 113 1.85 -37.80 -29.06
CA GLU A 113 3.20 -37.49 -28.58
C GLU A 113 3.28 -37.40 -27.06
N VAL A 114 2.21 -36.91 -26.42
CA VAL A 114 2.05 -36.87 -24.97
C VAL A 114 1.85 -38.29 -24.41
N SER A 115 1.12 -39.17 -25.09
CA SER A 115 0.96 -40.57 -24.66
C SER A 115 2.24 -41.39 -24.80
N ASN A 116 3.10 -41.08 -25.78
CA ASN A 116 4.39 -41.75 -25.96
C ASN A 116 5.48 -41.27 -24.99
N ALA A 117 5.24 -40.17 -24.27
CA ALA A 117 6.12 -39.69 -23.22
C ALA A 117 5.97 -40.56 -21.97
N HIS A 118 7.09 -40.82 -21.27
CA HIS A 118 7.03 -41.42 -19.94
C HIS A 118 6.55 -40.40 -18.90
N ILE A 119 6.93 -39.13 -19.08
CA ILE A 119 6.59 -38.03 -18.17
C ILE A 119 6.21 -36.79 -18.98
N VAL A 120 5.18 -36.07 -18.54
CA VAL A 120 4.68 -34.85 -19.18
C VAL A 120 4.55 -33.73 -18.15
N TYR A 121 5.10 -32.54 -18.43
CA TYR A 121 4.98 -31.36 -17.54
C TYR A 121 5.18 -30.01 -18.27
N PRO A 122 4.77 -28.86 -17.70
CA PRO A 122 3.95 -28.71 -16.50
C PRO A 122 2.50 -29.11 -16.81
N VAL A 123 1.87 -29.79 -15.87
CA VAL A 123 0.40 -29.94 -15.83
C VAL A 123 -0.15 -29.28 -14.59
N ILE A 124 -1.38 -28.78 -14.69
CA ILE A 124 -2.10 -28.22 -13.54
C ILE A 124 -2.86 -29.39 -12.90
N VAL A 125 -2.60 -29.62 -11.61
CA VAL A 125 -3.23 -30.66 -10.81
C VAL A 125 -4.13 -29.99 -9.79
N ASP A 126 -5.43 -30.29 -9.80
CA ASP A 126 -6.36 -29.80 -8.78
C ASP A 126 -6.50 -30.82 -7.64
N SER A 127 -5.87 -30.55 -6.50
CA SER A 127 -5.93 -31.48 -5.36
C SER A 127 -7.32 -31.75 -4.76
N GLN A 128 -8.36 -30.97 -5.10
CA GLN A 128 -9.71 -31.13 -4.54
C GLN A 128 -10.71 -31.85 -5.46
N ASP A 129 -10.39 -32.03 -6.74
CA ASP A 129 -11.26 -32.75 -7.67
C ASP A 129 -10.56 -34.03 -8.20
N PRO A 130 -10.74 -35.18 -7.52
CA PRO A 130 -10.16 -36.44 -7.98
C PRO A 130 -10.84 -37.00 -9.24
N LEU A 131 -11.98 -36.45 -9.69
CA LEU A 131 -12.65 -36.85 -10.93
C LEU A 131 -12.01 -36.19 -12.15
N GLU A 132 -11.47 -34.97 -12.00
CA GLU A 132 -10.77 -34.27 -13.08
C GLU A 132 -9.31 -34.71 -13.24
N ASN A 133 -8.67 -35.25 -12.19
CA ASN A 133 -7.28 -35.71 -12.28
C ASN A 133 -7.21 -37.21 -12.57
N PRO A 134 -6.66 -37.63 -13.72
CA PRO A 134 -6.36 -39.04 -13.93
C PRO A 134 -5.33 -39.52 -12.89
N ALA A 135 -5.42 -40.80 -12.53
CA ALA A 135 -4.67 -41.41 -11.43
C ALA A 135 -3.14 -41.34 -11.57
N ASN A 136 -2.62 -40.91 -12.71
CA ASN A 136 -1.21 -40.74 -13.02
C ASN A 136 -0.70 -39.28 -12.88
N MET A 137 -1.55 -38.33 -12.45
CA MET A 137 -1.12 -36.96 -12.16
C MET A 137 -0.55 -36.84 -10.73
N ILE A 138 0.57 -36.13 -10.61
CA ILE A 138 1.25 -35.86 -9.33
C ILE A 138 1.60 -34.38 -9.25
N GLY A 139 1.04 -33.67 -8.26
CA GLY A 139 1.46 -32.31 -7.92
C GLY A 139 2.84 -32.29 -7.28
N LEU A 140 3.78 -31.52 -7.85
CA LEU A 140 5.15 -31.44 -7.37
C LEU A 140 5.46 -30.09 -6.71
N ILE A 141 5.03 -29.01 -7.36
CA ILE A 141 5.27 -27.66 -6.88
C ILE A 141 4.21 -27.32 -5.83
N PRO A 142 4.63 -26.85 -4.64
CA PRO A 142 3.67 -26.43 -3.62
C PRO A 142 2.78 -25.30 -4.16
N PRO A 143 1.50 -25.26 -3.75
CA PRO A 143 0.57 -24.26 -4.25
C PRO A 143 1.09 -22.85 -3.93
N SER A 144 1.10 -21.99 -4.93
CA SER A 144 1.52 -20.60 -4.82
C SER A 144 0.31 -19.68 -4.81
N SER A 145 0.41 -18.61 -4.02
CA SER A 145 -0.60 -17.55 -4.04
C SER A 145 -0.51 -16.76 -5.34
N ILE A 146 -1.67 -16.37 -5.87
CA ILE A 146 -1.79 -15.53 -7.06
C ILE A 146 -1.90 -14.08 -6.62
N SER A 147 -1.08 -13.22 -7.19
CA SER A 147 -1.07 -11.79 -6.89
C SER A 147 -1.79 -11.04 -8.00
N PHE A 148 -2.66 -10.12 -7.60
CA PHE A 148 -3.24 -9.13 -8.50
C PHE A 148 -2.29 -7.95 -8.62
N VAL A 149 -1.61 -7.87 -9.75
CA VAL A 149 -0.63 -6.82 -10.04
C VAL A 149 -1.32 -5.73 -10.84
N VAL A 150 -1.17 -4.49 -10.38
CA VAL A 150 -1.77 -3.34 -11.02
C VAL A 150 -0.74 -2.23 -11.22
N LEU A 151 -0.99 -1.37 -12.21
CA LEU A 151 -0.26 -0.12 -12.34
C LEU A 151 -0.51 0.71 -11.08
N LYS A 152 0.57 1.19 -10.47
CA LYS A 152 0.49 2.13 -9.35
C LYS A 152 -0.08 3.42 -9.90
N ASP A 153 -1.19 3.89 -9.32
CA ASP A 153 -1.72 5.19 -9.69
C ASP A 153 -0.62 6.22 -9.44
N LYS A 154 -0.41 7.12 -10.42
CA LYS A 154 0.43 8.30 -10.20
C LYS A 154 -0.12 8.94 -8.93
N ARG A 155 0.66 8.90 -7.84
CA ARG A 155 0.26 9.49 -6.56
C ARG A 155 -0.05 10.94 -6.86
N GLU A 156 -1.33 11.29 -6.97
CA GLU A 156 -1.76 12.63 -6.62
C GLU A 156 -1.11 12.90 -5.26
N SER A 157 -0.36 13.99 -5.18
CA SER A 157 0.38 14.34 -3.97
C SER A 157 -0.56 14.16 -2.78
N PHE A 158 -0.25 13.23 -1.89
CA PHE A 158 -1.04 12.90 -0.70
C PHE A 158 -1.62 14.14 0.03
N PRO A 159 -0.92 15.30 0.11
CA PRO A 159 -1.49 16.55 0.62
C PRO A 159 -2.77 17.03 -0.09
N LYS A 160 -2.87 16.86 -1.41
CA LYS A 160 -4.07 17.21 -2.18
C LYS A 160 -5.25 16.33 -1.80
N LYS A 161 -5.04 15.02 -1.61
CA LYS A 161 -6.09 14.10 -1.16
C LYS A 161 -6.58 14.46 0.23
N LEU A 162 -5.68 14.72 1.17
CA LEU A 162 -6.04 15.17 2.52
C LEU A 162 -6.88 16.45 2.50
N LEU A 163 -6.42 17.45 1.74
CA LEU A 163 -7.13 18.72 1.61
C LEU A 163 -8.52 18.51 1.01
N MET A 164 -8.63 17.71 -0.05
CA MET A 164 -9.93 17.37 -0.65
C MET A 164 -10.86 16.67 0.35
N SER A 165 -10.37 15.74 1.17
CA SER A 165 -11.22 15.06 2.16
C SER A 165 -11.69 15.96 3.30
N VAL A 166 -10.92 16.98 3.68
CA VAL A 166 -11.41 18.01 4.61
C VAL A 166 -12.53 18.82 3.94
N PHE A 167 -12.35 19.20 2.67
CA PHE A 167 -13.38 19.92 1.92
C PHE A 167 -14.63 19.07 1.65
N GLU A 168 -14.51 17.75 1.48
CA GLU A 168 -15.65 16.83 1.34
C GLU A 168 -16.57 16.81 2.57
N ALA A 169 -16.09 17.23 3.75
CA ALA A 169 -16.91 17.40 4.95
C ALA A 169 -17.82 18.66 4.91
N TRP A 170 -17.85 19.39 3.80
CA TRP A 170 -18.69 20.59 3.61
C TRP A 170 -20.19 20.40 3.93
N PRO A 171 -20.86 19.25 3.64
CA PRO A 171 -22.29 19.13 3.92
C PRO A 171 -22.57 19.16 5.42
N VAL A 172 -21.68 18.57 6.22
CA VAL A 172 -21.77 18.60 7.69
C VAL A 172 -21.60 20.02 8.19
N LEU A 173 -20.64 20.78 7.66
CA LEU A 173 -20.43 22.19 8.03
C LEU A 173 -21.63 23.08 7.68
N ILE A 174 -22.27 22.87 6.52
CA ILE A 174 -23.48 23.63 6.17
C ILE A 174 -24.62 23.26 7.12
N LEU A 175 -24.80 21.97 7.41
CA LEU A 175 -25.81 21.53 8.37
C LEU A 175 -25.58 22.12 9.76
N THR A 176 -24.34 22.16 10.26
CA THR A 176 -24.03 22.75 11.57
C THR A 176 -24.31 24.24 11.60
N LEU A 177 -23.96 24.98 10.54
CA LEU A 177 -24.25 26.40 10.42
C LEU A 177 -25.75 26.68 10.37
N LEU A 178 -26.52 25.93 9.58
CA LEU A 178 -27.97 26.08 9.48
C LEU A 178 -28.67 25.81 10.82
N LEU A 179 -28.28 24.73 11.50
CA LEU A 179 -28.82 24.41 12.83
C LEU A 179 -28.46 25.47 13.86
N SER A 180 -27.24 26.02 13.81
CA SER A 180 -26.80 27.11 14.71
C SER A 180 -27.60 28.39 14.47
N ILE A 181 -27.90 28.72 13.21
CA ILE A 181 -28.73 29.89 12.87
C ILE A 181 -30.15 29.69 13.41
N LEU A 182 -30.73 28.50 13.17
CA LEU A 182 -32.07 28.17 13.67
C LEU A 182 -32.14 28.25 15.20
N ALA A 183 -31.16 27.64 15.88
CA ALA A 183 -31.08 27.67 17.33
C ALA A 183 -30.88 29.09 17.88
N GLY A 184 -30.06 29.89 17.21
CA GLY A 184 -29.86 31.30 17.55
C GLY A 184 -31.14 32.13 17.46
N ILE A 185 -31.94 31.92 16.42
CA ILE A 185 -33.25 32.59 16.26
C ILE A 185 -34.21 32.15 17.38
N VAL A 186 -34.26 30.85 17.70
CA VAL A 186 -35.12 30.31 18.77
C VAL A 186 -34.72 30.87 20.13
N LEU A 187 -33.42 30.91 20.43
CA LEU A 187 -32.90 31.50 21.67
C LEU A 187 -33.23 32.99 21.76
N TRP A 188 -32.99 33.73 20.69
CA TRP A 188 -33.32 35.16 20.63
C TRP A 188 -34.82 35.39 20.91
N LEU A 189 -35.71 34.60 20.33
CA LEU A 189 -37.15 34.69 20.61
C LEU A 189 -37.48 34.44 22.10
N ALA A 190 -36.75 33.54 22.76
CA ALA A 190 -36.92 33.27 24.18
C ALA A 190 -36.36 34.40 25.08
N GLU A 191 -35.26 35.05 24.67
CA GLU A 191 -34.54 36.05 25.47
C GLU A 191 -34.92 37.51 25.18
N ILE A 192 -35.58 37.81 24.06
CA ILE A 192 -35.89 39.19 23.61
C ILE A 192 -36.59 40.07 24.67
N ARG A 193 -37.38 39.44 25.55
CA ARG A 193 -38.08 40.14 26.64
C ARG A 193 -37.28 40.18 27.94
N ALA A 194 -36.47 39.16 28.21
CA ALA A 194 -35.82 38.95 29.50
C ALA A 194 -34.39 39.51 29.55
N ASN A 195 -33.67 39.55 28.43
CA ASN A 195 -32.27 39.94 28.36
C ASN A 195 -31.97 40.80 27.12
N PRO A 196 -32.51 42.03 27.02
CA PRO A 196 -32.32 42.89 25.85
C PRO A 196 -30.91 43.48 25.72
N GLU A 197 -30.10 43.45 26.80
CA GLU A 197 -28.72 43.95 26.80
C GLU A 197 -27.80 43.04 25.99
N GLU A 198 -27.92 41.72 26.19
CA GLU A 198 -27.14 40.72 25.46
C GLU A 198 -27.86 40.24 24.18
N PHE A 199 -29.18 40.34 24.11
CA PHE A 199 -29.94 39.94 22.91
C PHE A 199 -30.80 41.11 22.43
N PRO A 200 -30.28 41.96 21.51
CA PRO A 200 -30.97 43.14 21.02
C PRO A 200 -32.36 42.82 20.46
N ARG A 201 -33.31 43.76 20.59
CA ARG A 201 -34.68 43.60 20.07
C ARG A 201 -34.78 43.65 18.54
N THR A 202 -33.76 44.19 17.87
CA THR A 202 -33.70 44.18 16.41
C THR A 202 -33.47 42.75 15.92
N PHE A 203 -34.22 42.31 14.91
CA PHE A 203 -34.12 40.93 14.41
C PHE A 203 -32.70 40.59 13.95
N ILE A 204 -32.08 41.42 13.11
CA ILE A 204 -30.75 41.16 12.56
C ILE A 204 -29.70 41.10 13.67
N GLY A 205 -29.70 42.08 14.58
CA GLY A 205 -28.74 42.12 15.68
C GLY A 205 -28.95 40.96 16.65
N GLY A 206 -30.18 40.75 17.11
CA GLY A 206 -30.50 39.70 18.06
C GLY A 206 -30.32 38.27 17.52
N ALA A 207 -30.71 38.00 16.27
CA ALA A 207 -30.50 36.71 15.65
C ALA A 207 -29.01 36.41 15.39
N TRP A 208 -28.21 37.44 15.05
CA TRP A 208 -26.76 37.28 14.90
C TRP A 208 -26.08 36.93 16.22
N GLU A 209 -26.46 37.60 17.30
CA GLU A 209 -25.95 37.30 18.65
C GLU A 209 -26.41 35.94 19.17
N GLY A 210 -27.66 35.57 18.87
CA GLY A 210 -28.18 34.22 19.10
C GLY A 210 -27.39 33.17 18.33
N PHE A 211 -27.09 33.41 17.05
CA PHE A 211 -26.28 32.51 16.21
C PHE A 211 -24.86 32.38 16.76
N TRP A 212 -24.21 33.48 17.12
CA TRP A 212 -22.88 33.49 17.73
C TRP A 212 -22.86 32.65 19.01
N TRP A 213 -23.83 32.88 19.91
CA TRP A 213 -24.00 32.08 21.11
C TRP A 213 -24.18 30.60 20.81
N ALA A 214 -25.06 30.28 19.85
CA ALA A 214 -25.36 28.89 19.49
C ALA A 214 -24.13 28.18 18.92
N PHE A 215 -23.37 28.86 18.05
CA PHE A 215 -22.15 28.34 17.44
C PHE A 215 -21.04 28.08 18.47
N VAL A 216 -20.77 29.06 19.35
CA VAL A 216 -19.74 28.97 20.40
C VAL A 216 -20.10 27.94 21.47
N SER A 217 -21.39 27.80 21.78
CA SER A 217 -21.88 26.80 22.75
C SER A 217 -21.82 25.39 22.18
N MET A 218 -22.22 25.20 20.92
CA MET A 218 -22.14 23.91 20.22
C MET A 218 -20.70 23.40 20.14
N THR A 219 -19.75 24.28 19.87
CA THR A 219 -18.31 23.95 19.80
C THR A 219 -17.65 23.78 21.16
N THR A 220 -18.41 23.88 22.25
CA THR A 220 -17.95 23.75 23.65
C THR A 220 -16.92 24.81 24.09
N VAL A 221 -16.67 25.84 23.28
CA VAL A 221 -15.75 26.94 23.60
C VAL A 221 -16.34 27.80 24.72
N GLY A 222 -17.63 28.19 24.58
CA GLY A 222 -18.39 28.84 25.64
C GLY A 222 -17.74 30.07 26.26
N TYR A 223 -17.47 31.13 25.47
CA TYR A 223 -16.83 32.37 25.97
C TYR A 223 -17.57 33.02 27.16
N GLY A 224 -18.88 32.80 27.29
CA GLY A 224 -19.70 33.36 28.36
C GLY A 224 -20.01 34.85 28.20
N ASP A 225 -19.73 35.41 27.04
CA ASP A 225 -20.02 36.78 26.63
C ASP A 225 -21.51 37.04 26.43
N ARG A 226 -22.28 36.00 26.07
CA ARG A 226 -23.74 35.98 25.99
C ARG A 226 -24.27 34.77 26.73
N ALA A 227 -25.36 34.92 27.47
CA ALA A 227 -25.98 33.82 28.21
C ALA A 227 -27.50 34.01 28.38
N PRO A 228 -28.30 32.93 28.22
CA PRO A 228 -29.73 32.99 28.45
C PRO A 228 -30.05 33.20 29.94
N ARG A 229 -30.86 34.21 30.23
CA ARG A 229 -31.29 34.53 31.60
C ARG A 229 -32.72 34.06 31.86
N SER A 230 -33.55 33.92 30.82
CA SER A 230 -34.92 33.43 30.94
C SER A 230 -34.99 31.94 31.25
N PHE A 231 -36.08 31.51 31.92
CA PHE A 231 -36.31 30.09 32.18
C PHE A 231 -36.38 29.26 30.89
N LEU A 232 -37.14 29.74 29.89
CA LEU A 232 -37.29 29.06 28.60
C LEU A 232 -35.97 29.01 27.82
N GLY A 233 -35.20 30.10 27.82
CA GLY A 233 -33.88 30.15 27.18
C GLY A 233 -32.89 29.20 27.83
N ARG A 234 -32.90 29.04 29.16
CA ARG A 234 -32.05 28.06 29.87
C ARG A 234 -32.42 26.61 29.54
N VAL A 235 -33.72 26.28 29.51
CA VAL A 235 -34.18 24.93 29.13
C VAL A 235 -33.77 24.62 27.69
N PHE A 236 -33.98 25.56 26.77
CA PHE A 236 -33.54 25.40 25.38
C PHE A 236 -32.02 25.26 25.28
N ALA A 237 -31.27 26.03 26.07
CA ALA A 237 -29.82 25.99 26.04
C ALA A 237 -29.24 24.63 26.46
N VAL A 238 -29.82 24.00 27.49
CA VAL A 238 -29.42 22.63 27.88
C VAL A 238 -29.63 21.65 26.73
N MET A 239 -30.78 21.72 26.06
CA MET A 239 -31.08 20.85 24.91
C MET A 239 -30.13 21.12 23.74
N TRP A 240 -29.83 22.39 23.46
CA TRP A 240 -28.90 22.79 22.41
C TRP A 240 -27.47 22.33 22.66
N ILE A 241 -26.98 22.44 23.90
CA ILE A 241 -25.64 21.99 24.27
C ILE A 241 -25.52 20.46 24.09
N LEU A 242 -26.52 19.69 24.54
CA LEU A 242 -26.54 18.23 24.33
C LEU A 242 -26.55 17.87 22.84
N LEU A 243 -27.37 18.57 22.04
CA LEU A 243 -27.39 18.39 20.59
C LEU A 243 -26.04 18.78 19.96
N GLY A 244 -25.41 19.83 20.45
CA GLY A 244 -24.13 20.33 19.95
C GLY A 244 -23.00 19.31 20.11
N ILE A 245 -22.96 18.59 21.24
CA ILE A 245 -22.03 17.48 21.45
C ILE A 245 -22.20 16.40 20.38
N CYS A 246 -23.44 16.05 20.03
CA CYS A 246 -23.72 15.08 18.97
C CYS A 246 -23.24 15.59 17.61
N ILE A 247 -23.48 16.86 17.28
CA ILE A 247 -23.08 17.47 16.01
C ILE A 247 -21.55 17.49 15.86
N VAL A 248 -20.82 17.93 16.89
CA VAL A 248 -19.35 17.94 16.89
C VAL A 248 -18.80 16.51 16.74
N SER A 249 -19.43 15.54 17.41
CA SER A 249 -19.05 14.11 17.30
C SER A 249 -19.24 13.55 15.89
N ILE A 250 -20.30 13.95 15.18
CA ILE A 250 -20.54 13.53 13.78
C ILE A 250 -19.48 14.16 12.86
N PHE A 251 -19.15 15.44 13.07
CA PHE A 251 -18.11 16.11 12.30
C PHE A 251 -16.75 15.43 12.47
N THR A 252 -16.33 15.15 13.71
CA THR A 252 -15.07 14.46 13.97
C THR A 252 -15.07 13.04 13.39
N ALA A 253 -16.16 12.28 13.55
CA ALA A 253 -16.27 10.93 12.98
C ALA A 253 -16.20 10.92 11.45
N THR A 254 -16.84 11.89 10.78
CA THR A 254 -16.80 12.02 9.31
C THR A 254 -15.38 12.32 8.84
N LEU A 255 -14.71 13.27 9.49
CA LEU A 255 -13.33 13.62 9.18
C LEU A 255 -12.37 12.43 9.38
N THR A 256 -12.51 11.71 10.50
CA THR A 256 -11.72 10.50 10.78
C THR A 256 -11.96 9.42 9.73
N THR A 257 -13.20 9.21 9.30
CA THR A 257 -13.55 8.23 8.27
C THR A 257 -12.90 8.57 6.94
N SER A 258 -13.02 9.82 6.48
CA SER A 258 -12.40 10.26 5.21
C SER A 258 -10.86 10.20 5.24
N LEU A 259 -10.24 10.52 6.39
CA LEU A 259 -8.79 10.36 6.53
C LEU A 259 -8.38 8.88 6.50
N THR A 260 -9.16 8.02 7.15
CA THR A 260 -8.91 6.58 7.17
C THR A 260 -9.02 5.97 5.78
N THR A 261 -9.99 6.38 4.96
CA THR A 261 -10.13 5.89 3.58
C THR A 261 -8.98 6.32 2.67
N ILE A 262 -8.35 7.48 2.90
CA ILE A 262 -7.15 7.88 2.16
C ILE A 262 -5.93 7.03 2.57
N SER A 263 -5.81 6.73 3.86
CA SER A 263 -4.71 5.92 4.39
C SER A 263 -4.83 4.45 4.04
N LEU A 264 -6.06 3.94 3.85
CA LEU A 264 -6.30 2.58 3.39
C LEU A 264 -6.24 2.54 1.86
N ASP A 265 -5.21 1.89 1.32
CA ASP A 265 -5.16 1.54 -0.10
C ASP A 265 -6.35 0.60 -0.37
N THR A 266 -7.45 1.16 -0.89
CA THR A 266 -8.69 0.41 -1.09
C THR A 266 -8.42 -0.63 -2.16
N LYS A 267 -8.40 -1.90 -1.76
CA LYS A 267 -8.20 -3.02 -2.69
C LYS A 267 -9.23 -2.91 -3.80
N ARG A 268 -8.75 -2.93 -5.04
CA ARG A 268 -9.61 -2.88 -6.22
C ARG A 268 -10.42 -4.17 -6.29
N SER A 269 -11.69 -4.06 -6.62
CA SER A 269 -12.54 -5.23 -6.87
C SER A 269 -11.99 -6.02 -8.05
N VAL A 270 -11.79 -7.33 -7.86
CA VAL A 270 -11.45 -8.26 -8.95
C VAL A 270 -12.66 -8.50 -9.84
N THR A 271 -13.82 -8.67 -9.22
CA THR A 271 -15.06 -9.05 -9.89
C THR A 271 -15.47 -7.99 -10.90
N GLY A 272 -15.69 -8.41 -12.15
CA GLY A 272 -16.04 -7.54 -13.28
C GLY A 272 -14.91 -6.68 -13.83
N SER A 273 -13.72 -6.69 -13.23
CA SER A 273 -12.56 -5.95 -13.74
C SER A 273 -11.92 -6.69 -14.92
N LYS A 274 -11.34 -5.93 -15.87
CA LYS A 274 -10.56 -6.49 -16.98
C LYS A 274 -9.20 -6.96 -16.51
N ILE A 275 -8.98 -8.28 -16.50
CA ILE A 275 -7.77 -8.90 -15.96
C ILE A 275 -7.04 -9.67 -17.06
N GLY A 276 -5.77 -9.32 -17.24
CA GLY A 276 -4.86 -10.06 -18.09
C GLY A 276 -4.35 -11.32 -17.41
N VAL A 277 -4.45 -12.45 -18.10
CA VAL A 277 -3.93 -13.74 -17.65
C VAL A 277 -3.18 -14.43 -18.78
N LEU A 278 -2.20 -15.26 -18.43
CA LEU A 278 -1.53 -16.11 -19.42
C LEU A 278 -2.41 -17.29 -19.80
N GLN A 279 -2.34 -17.74 -21.05
CA GLN A 279 -2.98 -18.98 -21.48
C GLN A 279 -2.47 -20.20 -20.70
N ARG A 280 -3.32 -21.24 -20.57
CA ARG A 280 -3.00 -22.55 -19.96
C ARG A 280 -2.32 -22.42 -18.59
N SER A 281 -2.92 -21.60 -17.73
CA SER A 281 -2.34 -21.16 -16.47
C SER A 281 -3.29 -21.39 -15.30
N ILE A 282 -2.74 -21.45 -14.09
CA ILE A 282 -3.54 -21.50 -12.84
C ILE A 282 -4.29 -20.17 -12.65
N GLU A 283 -3.67 -19.08 -13.12
CA GLU A 283 -4.16 -17.71 -13.09
C GLU A 283 -5.47 -17.56 -13.87
N LEU A 284 -5.61 -18.27 -15.00
CA LEU A 284 -6.85 -18.31 -15.79
C LEU A 284 -8.01 -18.94 -15.01
N SER A 285 -7.81 -20.12 -14.43
CA SER A 285 -8.81 -20.79 -13.60
C SER A 285 -9.21 -19.93 -12.41
N MET A 286 -8.23 -19.25 -11.79
CA MET A 286 -8.49 -18.36 -10.67
C MET A 286 -9.29 -17.11 -11.07
N ALA A 287 -8.99 -16.51 -12.22
CA ALA A 287 -9.74 -15.37 -12.73
C ALA A 287 -11.21 -15.72 -13.02
N MET A 288 -11.47 -16.94 -13.52
CA MET A 288 -12.83 -17.46 -13.70
C MET A 288 -13.56 -17.62 -12.37
N GLN A 289 -12.91 -18.17 -11.35
CA GLN A 289 -13.49 -18.32 -10.00
C GLN A 289 -13.85 -16.98 -9.36
N GLN A 290 -13.10 -15.92 -9.67
CA GLN A 290 -13.34 -14.57 -9.16
C GLN A 290 -14.33 -13.75 -10.00
N GLN A 291 -14.91 -14.34 -11.06
CA GLN A 291 -15.85 -13.67 -11.97
C GLN A 291 -15.27 -12.37 -12.57
N ALA A 292 -14.00 -12.41 -12.96
CA ALA A 292 -13.33 -11.31 -13.66
C ALA A 292 -13.71 -11.28 -15.15
N ASP A 293 -13.54 -10.14 -15.81
CA ASP A 293 -13.56 -10.02 -17.27
C ASP A 293 -12.16 -10.38 -17.80
N ILE A 294 -12.01 -11.55 -18.42
CA ILE A 294 -10.69 -12.16 -18.64
C ILE A 294 -10.20 -11.89 -20.06
N THR A 295 -8.99 -11.35 -20.17
CA THR A 295 -8.24 -11.29 -21.43
C THR A 295 -7.04 -12.23 -21.37
N VAL A 296 -7.00 -13.18 -22.31
CA VAL A 296 -5.98 -14.22 -22.35
C VAL A 296 -4.84 -13.79 -23.27
N TYR A 297 -3.61 -13.84 -22.78
CA TYR A 297 -2.40 -13.48 -23.50
C TYR A 297 -1.47 -14.67 -23.68
N SER A 298 -0.63 -14.62 -24.71
CA SER A 298 0.34 -15.67 -25.00
C SER A 298 1.67 -15.45 -24.29
N SER A 299 2.08 -14.18 -24.14
CA SER A 299 3.35 -13.80 -23.52
C SER A 299 3.18 -12.76 -22.42
N ILE A 300 4.13 -12.73 -21.48
CA ILE A 300 4.10 -11.78 -20.36
C ILE A 300 4.34 -10.34 -20.83
N GLU A 301 5.10 -10.17 -21.91
CA GLU A 301 5.36 -8.88 -22.54
C GLU A 301 4.08 -8.26 -23.11
N GLU A 302 3.14 -9.07 -23.61
CA GLU A 302 1.82 -8.60 -24.08
C GLU A 302 0.94 -8.13 -22.93
N ILE A 303 0.98 -8.84 -21.79
CA ILE A 303 0.31 -8.39 -20.57
C ILE A 303 0.91 -7.06 -20.12
N ARG A 304 2.24 -6.93 -20.21
CA ARG A 304 2.95 -5.72 -19.81
C ARG A 304 2.54 -4.52 -20.67
N THR A 305 2.53 -4.67 -21.99
CA THR A 305 2.09 -3.59 -22.89
C THR A 305 0.62 -3.25 -22.66
N ALA A 306 -0.24 -4.24 -22.46
CA ALA A 306 -1.67 -4.02 -22.17
C ALA A 306 -1.90 -3.27 -20.84
N LEU A 307 -1.06 -3.50 -19.82
CA LEU A 307 -1.08 -2.74 -18.56
C LEU A 307 -0.62 -1.30 -18.75
N ASP A 308 0.45 -1.09 -19.53
CA ASP A 308 0.98 0.25 -19.82
C ASP A 308 -0.01 1.10 -20.62
N ASP A 309 -0.66 0.49 -21.61
CA ASP A 309 -1.70 1.09 -22.44
C ASP A 309 -3.06 1.21 -21.71
N LYS A 310 -3.15 0.72 -20.47
CA LYS A 310 -4.37 0.70 -19.63
C LYS A 310 -5.56 0.00 -20.30
N GLN A 311 -5.29 -0.97 -21.19
CA GLN A 311 -6.34 -1.80 -21.79
C GLN A 311 -6.94 -2.78 -20.77
N ILE A 312 -6.12 -3.19 -19.80
CA ILE A 312 -6.50 -4.04 -18.67
C ILE A 312 -6.28 -3.30 -17.35
N SER A 313 -7.13 -3.61 -16.36
CA SER A 313 -7.10 -2.99 -15.03
C SER A 313 -5.98 -3.58 -14.16
N GLY A 314 -5.58 -4.83 -14.42
CA GLY A 314 -4.52 -5.53 -13.73
C GLY A 314 -4.25 -6.89 -14.36
N ALA A 315 -3.29 -7.61 -13.80
CA ALA A 315 -2.94 -8.96 -14.22
C ALA A 315 -2.86 -9.91 -13.03
N PHE A 316 -3.27 -11.15 -13.23
CA PHE A 316 -3.03 -12.22 -12.26
C PHE A 316 -1.72 -12.91 -12.58
N LEU A 317 -0.81 -12.86 -11.62
CA LEU A 317 0.52 -13.43 -11.73
C LEU A 317 0.84 -14.18 -10.44
N ASP A 318 1.33 -15.40 -10.55
CA ASP A 318 1.79 -16.11 -9.37
C ASP A 318 3.06 -15.46 -8.77
N LYS A 319 3.33 -15.76 -7.49
CA LYS A 319 4.47 -15.16 -6.77
C LYS A 319 5.83 -15.55 -7.35
N TYR A 320 5.97 -16.76 -7.90
CA TYR A 320 7.22 -17.21 -8.51
C TYR A 320 7.51 -16.44 -9.81
N PHE A 321 6.47 -16.20 -10.61
CA PHE A 321 6.50 -15.39 -11.82
C PHE A 321 6.90 -13.94 -11.55
N ILE A 322 6.27 -13.28 -10.57
CA ILE A 322 6.57 -11.86 -10.26
C ILE A 322 8.04 -11.69 -9.90
N ASN A 323 8.56 -12.57 -9.06
CA ASN A 323 9.95 -12.49 -8.63
C ASN A 323 10.93 -12.82 -9.77
N PHE A 324 10.59 -13.77 -10.66
CA PHE A 324 11.44 -14.08 -11.82
C PHE A 324 11.47 -12.91 -12.82
N TYR A 325 10.35 -12.19 -12.97
CA TYR A 325 10.19 -11.05 -13.87
C TYR A 325 10.24 -9.70 -13.13
N GLU A 326 11.02 -9.60 -12.06
CA GLU A 326 11.13 -8.37 -11.25
C GLU A 326 11.56 -7.16 -12.10
N GLU A 327 12.41 -7.37 -13.10
CA GLU A 327 12.84 -6.32 -14.03
C GLU A 327 11.69 -5.82 -14.93
N LEU A 328 10.76 -6.70 -15.32
CA LEU A 328 9.57 -6.33 -16.09
C LEU A 328 8.48 -5.71 -15.21
N PHE A 329 8.43 -6.03 -13.91
CA PHE A 329 7.45 -5.49 -12.97
C PHE A 329 8.13 -4.76 -11.80
N PRO A 330 8.83 -3.64 -12.07
CA PRO A 330 9.53 -2.91 -11.03
C PRO A 330 8.55 -2.33 -10.01
N GLN A 331 8.86 -2.48 -8.73
CA GLN A 331 8.01 -2.04 -7.60
C GLN A 331 7.73 -0.53 -7.57
N ASN A 332 8.51 0.26 -8.32
CA ASN A 332 8.29 1.71 -8.43
C ASN A 332 7.05 2.04 -9.29
N ILE A 333 6.73 1.18 -10.28
CA ILE A 333 5.66 1.41 -11.26
C ILE A 333 4.45 0.51 -10.97
N PHE A 334 4.68 -0.71 -10.48
CA PHE A 334 3.63 -1.69 -10.18
C PHE A 334 3.48 -1.89 -8.69
N LYS A 335 2.26 -2.17 -8.27
CA LYS A 335 1.96 -2.62 -6.91
C LYS A 335 1.19 -3.92 -6.95
N VAL A 336 1.43 -4.78 -5.96
CA VAL A 336 0.56 -5.92 -5.67
C VAL A 336 -0.59 -5.39 -4.84
N ASP A 337 -1.78 -5.34 -5.43
CA ASP A 337 -2.98 -4.76 -4.81
C ASP A 337 -3.63 -5.75 -3.83
N GLN A 338 -3.65 -7.03 -4.20
CA GLN A 338 -4.12 -8.11 -3.35
C GLN A 338 -3.44 -9.43 -3.68
N VAL A 339 -3.35 -10.28 -2.66
CA VAL A 339 -2.85 -11.65 -2.79
C VAL A 339 -4.03 -12.59 -2.56
N ILE A 340 -4.35 -13.37 -3.59
CA ILE A 340 -5.42 -14.35 -3.56
C ILE A 340 -4.80 -15.70 -3.24
N THR A 341 -5.15 -16.22 -2.07
CA THR A 341 -4.60 -17.48 -1.58
C THR A 341 -5.38 -18.63 -2.21
N GLN A 342 -4.67 -19.51 -2.91
CA GLN A 342 -5.21 -20.74 -3.46
C GLN A 342 -4.35 -21.89 -2.95
N ASN A 343 -4.99 -22.95 -2.46
CA ASN A 343 -4.30 -24.12 -1.91
C ASN A 343 -4.59 -25.39 -2.73
N LYS A 344 -5.35 -25.25 -3.81
CA LYS A 344 -5.96 -26.38 -4.53
C LYS A 344 -5.13 -26.79 -5.74
N MET A 345 -4.70 -25.79 -6.53
CA MET A 345 -4.05 -26.00 -7.82
C MET A 345 -2.53 -25.97 -7.66
N GLN A 346 -1.88 -26.97 -8.23
CA GLN A 346 -0.44 -27.16 -8.16
C GLN A 346 0.11 -27.45 -9.56
N TYR A 347 1.32 -26.99 -9.84
CA TYR A 347 2.04 -27.47 -11.02
C TYR A 347 2.67 -28.83 -10.71
N GLY A 348 2.49 -29.76 -11.62
CA GLY A 348 2.85 -31.16 -11.45
C GLY A 348 3.29 -31.82 -12.75
N VAL A 349 3.34 -33.14 -12.68
CA VAL A 349 3.75 -34.05 -13.74
C VAL A 349 2.66 -35.10 -13.96
N VAL A 350 2.52 -35.56 -15.20
CA VAL A 350 1.84 -36.83 -15.52
C VAL A 350 2.91 -37.88 -15.68
N VAL A 351 2.78 -39.03 -15.00
CA VAL A 351 3.74 -40.13 -15.07
C VAL A 351 3.06 -41.36 -15.65
N ASN A 352 3.34 -41.67 -16.91
CA ASN A 352 2.74 -42.83 -17.60
C ASN A 352 3.41 -44.16 -17.21
N HIS A 353 4.63 -44.11 -16.65
CA HIS A 353 5.35 -45.30 -16.20
C HIS A 353 4.99 -45.71 -14.77
N THR A 354 4.34 -46.86 -14.60
CA THR A 354 3.77 -47.32 -13.32
C THR A 354 4.77 -47.43 -12.17
N ALA A 355 6.01 -47.88 -12.45
CA ALA A 355 7.02 -48.04 -11.40
C ALA A 355 7.55 -46.68 -10.90
N ILE A 356 7.65 -45.69 -11.79
CA ILE A 356 8.10 -44.33 -11.45
C ILE A 356 6.98 -43.62 -10.69
N ASP A 357 5.73 -43.73 -11.15
CA ASP A 357 4.56 -43.16 -10.46
C ASP A 357 4.46 -43.67 -9.01
N LYS A 358 4.52 -44.99 -8.80
CA LYS A 358 4.50 -45.60 -7.45
C LYS A 358 5.65 -45.11 -6.58
N CYS A 359 6.85 -44.98 -7.14
CA CYS A 359 8.01 -44.48 -6.39
C CYS A 359 7.85 -43.00 -6.01
N PHE A 360 7.42 -42.15 -6.95
CA PHE A 360 7.19 -40.73 -6.70
C PHE A 360 6.13 -40.51 -5.62
N ARG A 361 5.01 -41.24 -5.70
CA ARG A 361 3.96 -41.20 -4.68
C ARG A 361 4.49 -41.63 -3.32
N LYS A 362 5.21 -42.75 -3.25
CA LYS A 362 5.82 -43.23 -2.01
C LYS A 362 6.77 -42.19 -1.41
N LEU A 363 7.63 -41.59 -2.23
CA LEU A 363 8.58 -40.57 -1.80
C LEU A 363 7.87 -39.33 -1.25
N LEU A 364 6.86 -38.83 -1.97
CA LEU A 364 6.08 -37.66 -1.54
C LEU A 364 5.22 -37.94 -0.30
N HIS A 365 4.73 -39.17 -0.12
CA HIS A 365 4.02 -39.58 1.08
C HIS A 365 4.93 -39.71 2.30
N GLN A 366 6.17 -40.18 2.11
CA GLN A 366 7.14 -40.35 3.20
C GLN A 366 7.76 -39.03 3.64
N ASP A 367 8.12 -38.16 2.69
CA ASP A 367 8.74 -36.88 3.00
C ASP A 367 8.43 -35.83 1.92
N ARG A 368 7.26 -35.20 2.07
CA ARG A 368 6.81 -34.09 1.22
C ARG A 368 7.72 -32.86 1.34
N PHE A 369 8.55 -32.77 2.38
CA PHE A 369 9.44 -31.63 2.60
C PHE A 369 10.73 -31.71 1.77
N ILE A 370 11.07 -32.85 1.19
CA ILE A 370 12.24 -32.97 0.28
C ILE A 370 12.13 -31.95 -0.85
N VAL A 371 10.98 -31.94 -1.53
CA VAL A 371 10.74 -31.06 -2.67
C VAL A 371 10.68 -29.61 -2.21
N TYR A 372 10.00 -29.34 -1.09
CA TYR A 372 9.89 -27.99 -0.54
C TYR A 372 11.26 -27.40 -0.15
N ASN A 373 12.09 -28.15 0.57
CA ASN A 373 13.41 -27.69 1.00
C ASN A 373 14.36 -27.48 -0.18
N TYR A 374 14.29 -28.38 -1.18
CA TYR A 374 15.05 -28.22 -2.41
C TYR A 374 14.64 -26.95 -3.16
N ILE A 375 13.33 -26.79 -3.42
CA ILE A 375 12.79 -25.60 -4.08
C ILE A 375 13.17 -24.35 -3.28
N LYS A 376 13.00 -24.31 -1.96
CA LYS A 376 13.35 -23.14 -1.15
C LYS A 376 14.82 -22.73 -1.33
N ASN A 377 15.74 -23.69 -1.28
CA ASN A 377 17.18 -23.41 -1.39
C ASN A 377 17.57 -22.96 -2.80
N GLU A 378 17.00 -23.59 -3.82
CA GLU A 378 17.31 -23.27 -5.21
C GLU A 378 16.64 -21.94 -5.62
N LEU A 379 15.41 -21.71 -5.17
CA LEU A 379 14.68 -20.47 -5.33
C LEU A 379 15.41 -19.27 -4.68
N HIS A 380 16.09 -19.45 -3.55
CA HIS A 380 16.92 -18.40 -2.96
C HIS A 380 18.17 -18.06 -3.81
N ARG A 381 18.64 -18.98 -4.66
CA ARG A 381 19.70 -18.71 -5.64
C ARG A 381 19.16 -18.06 -6.90
N THR A 382 17.98 -18.46 -7.37
CA THR A 382 17.36 -17.95 -8.61
C THR A 382 16.61 -16.63 -8.42
N LEU A 383 16.04 -16.40 -7.23
CA LEU A 383 15.27 -15.19 -6.89
C LEU A 383 16.02 -14.39 -5.83
N LYS A 384 16.42 -13.16 -6.19
CA LYS A 384 16.96 -12.16 -5.25
C LYS A 384 15.83 -11.64 -4.36
N ILE A 385 15.37 -12.43 -3.39
CA ILE A 385 14.38 -11.96 -2.42
C ILE A 385 15.08 -10.97 -1.48
N GLU A 386 15.00 -9.67 -1.77
CA GLU A 386 15.39 -8.62 -0.82
C GLU A 386 14.33 -8.55 0.29
N ASN A 387 14.48 -9.44 1.28
CA ASN A 387 13.75 -9.41 2.54
C ASN A 387 14.06 -8.06 3.21
N ASN A 388 13.10 -7.12 3.22
CA ASN A 388 12.78 -6.22 4.37
C ASN A 388 12.05 -4.91 4.01
N LYS A 389 11.76 -4.58 2.74
CA LYS A 389 11.22 -3.24 2.40
C LYS A 389 9.73 -3.15 2.04
N VAL A 390 9.07 -4.26 1.69
CA VAL A 390 7.74 -4.21 1.06
C VAL A 390 6.57 -4.17 2.06
N ALA A 391 6.66 -4.90 3.18
CA ALA A 391 5.56 -4.97 4.15
C ALA A 391 5.42 -3.70 5.01
N ILE A 392 6.51 -2.98 5.28
CA ILE A 392 6.55 -1.83 6.20
C ILE A 392 5.98 -0.55 5.52
N ARG A 393 6.03 -0.47 4.19
CA ARG A 393 5.64 0.76 3.46
C ARG A 393 4.13 0.93 3.26
N ASN A 394 3.36 -0.14 3.36
CA ASN A 394 1.91 -0.11 3.08
C ASN A 394 1.05 0.31 4.29
N SER A 395 1.65 0.61 5.45
CA SER A 395 0.94 0.99 6.68
C SER A 395 1.53 2.22 7.39
N GLN A 396 2.21 3.11 6.67
CA GLN A 396 2.77 4.31 7.30
C GLN A 396 1.67 5.34 7.54
N SER A 397 1.40 5.62 8.83
CA SER A 397 0.53 6.72 9.26
C SER A 397 1.18 8.07 8.92
N ILE A 398 0.36 9.11 8.77
CA ILE A 398 0.79 10.49 8.48
C ILE A 398 1.76 11.01 9.56
N PHE A 399 1.62 10.52 10.78
CA PHE A 399 2.41 10.89 11.95
C PHE A 399 3.55 9.90 12.24
N ASP A 400 3.81 8.95 11.34
CA ASP A 400 4.93 8.05 11.47
C ASP A 400 6.22 8.80 11.11
N PRO A 401 7.21 8.91 12.02
CA PRO A 401 8.48 9.57 11.74
C PRO A 401 9.31 8.86 10.66
N THR A 402 8.98 7.61 10.33
CA THR A 402 9.58 6.88 9.20
C THR A 402 8.86 7.13 7.86
N GLY A 403 7.76 7.89 7.88
CA GLY A 403 6.96 8.21 6.70
C GLY A 403 7.61 9.27 5.82
N ASP A 404 7.53 9.08 4.51
CA ASP A 404 8.09 9.99 3.49
C ASP A 404 7.52 11.43 3.56
N LEU A 405 6.42 11.63 4.28
CA LEU A 405 5.65 12.90 4.34
C LEU A 405 5.78 13.66 5.67
N PHE A 406 6.24 13.01 6.74
CA PHE A 406 6.23 13.62 8.07
C PHE A 406 7.13 14.86 8.14
N TYR A 407 8.38 14.74 7.69
CA TYR A 407 9.35 15.85 7.71
C TYR A 407 8.97 17.02 6.77
N PRO A 408 8.58 16.81 5.49
CA PRO A 408 8.11 17.91 4.63
C PRO A 408 6.91 18.69 5.20
N SER A 409 5.94 18.00 5.81
CA SER A 409 4.79 18.63 6.45
C SER A 409 5.19 19.42 7.70
N LEU A 410 6.05 18.87 8.54
CA LEU A 410 6.57 19.53 9.73
C LEU A 410 7.29 20.83 9.39
N TYR A 411 8.20 20.81 8.41
CA TYR A 411 8.92 22.01 7.98
C TYR A 411 7.97 23.07 7.42
N SER A 412 6.97 22.67 6.63
CA SER A 412 5.96 23.58 6.10
C SER A 412 5.20 24.31 7.21
N CYS A 413 4.79 23.60 8.26
CA CYS A 413 4.12 24.21 9.43
C CYS A 413 5.04 25.18 10.18
N VAL A 414 6.29 24.80 10.43
CA VAL A 414 7.27 25.66 11.11
C VAL A 414 7.53 26.93 10.30
N THR A 415 7.71 26.82 8.98
CA THR A 415 7.88 27.98 8.10
C THR A 415 6.66 28.90 8.14
N LEU A 416 5.44 28.36 8.12
CA LEU A 416 4.22 29.15 8.20
C LEU A 416 4.11 29.93 9.52
N VAL A 417 4.46 29.30 10.65
CA VAL A 417 4.51 29.97 11.97
C VAL A 417 5.53 31.11 11.96
N ILE A 418 6.73 30.88 11.42
CA ILE A 418 7.77 31.91 11.31
C ILE A 418 7.29 33.08 10.45
N VAL A 419 6.65 32.81 9.30
CA VAL A 419 6.13 33.84 8.41
C VAL A 419 5.03 34.67 9.09
N ILE A 420 4.07 34.03 9.77
CA ILE A 420 3.02 34.74 10.50
C ILE A 420 3.62 35.59 11.63
N PHE A 421 4.63 35.06 12.34
CA PHE A 421 5.34 35.80 13.38
C PHE A 421 6.05 37.03 12.81
N LEU A 422 6.74 36.90 11.67
CA LEU A 422 7.39 38.02 10.98
C LEU A 422 6.37 39.05 10.49
N ILE A 423 5.21 38.61 9.96
CA ILE A 423 4.11 39.52 9.59
C ILE A 423 3.62 40.27 10.83
N GLY A 424 3.47 39.59 11.97
CA GLY A 424 3.11 40.20 13.25
C GLY A 424 4.11 41.28 13.67
N LEU A 425 5.41 41.00 13.60
CA LEU A 425 6.48 41.97 13.90
C LEU A 425 6.48 43.16 12.93
N VAL A 426 6.26 42.92 11.64
CA VAL A 426 6.17 44.01 10.64
C VAL A 426 4.93 44.86 10.89
N ALA A 427 3.79 44.23 11.20
CA ALA A 427 2.56 44.92 11.54
C ALA A 427 2.75 45.76 12.82
N GLU A 428 3.40 45.22 13.85
CA GLU A 428 3.76 45.96 15.06
C GLU A 428 4.66 47.15 14.72
N PHE A 429 5.72 46.95 13.94
CA PHE A 429 6.63 48.04 13.56
C PHE A 429 5.98 49.10 12.66
N ALA A 430 4.98 48.71 11.86
CA ALA A 430 4.23 49.61 10.98
C ALA A 430 3.12 50.38 11.72
N TYR A 431 2.39 49.73 12.63
CA TYR A 431 1.29 50.34 13.40
C TYR A 431 1.77 51.09 14.65
N PHE A 432 2.82 50.62 15.34
CA PHE A 432 3.43 51.30 16.50
C PHE A 432 4.47 52.35 16.12
N LYS A 433 4.41 52.88 14.90
CA LYS A 433 5.16 54.08 14.54
C LYS A 433 4.28 55.34 14.48
N PRO A 434 3.70 55.84 15.60
CA PRO A 434 3.27 57.23 15.64
C PRO A 434 4.45 58.14 16.01
N SER A 435 4.65 59.18 15.20
CA SER A 435 5.14 60.48 15.66
C SER A 435 6.61 60.62 16.09
N ARG A 436 7.57 60.39 15.18
CA ARG A 436 8.91 61.04 15.28
C ARG A 436 9.33 61.89 14.06
N CYS A 437 8.43 62.13 13.10
CA CYS A 437 8.75 62.87 11.87
C CYS A 437 7.74 63.98 11.49
N LEU A 438 7.07 64.60 12.46
CA LEU A 438 6.30 65.85 12.25
C LEU A 438 6.69 66.95 13.26
N GLN A 439 7.97 67.03 13.63
CA GLN A 439 8.47 68.12 14.49
C GLN A 439 9.73 68.79 13.93
N LYS A 440 9.94 68.71 12.61
CA LYS A 440 11.16 69.25 11.96
C LYS A 440 10.90 70.09 10.71
N LYS A 441 9.68 70.64 10.55
CA LYS A 441 9.35 71.47 9.37
C LYS A 441 8.56 72.75 9.69
N HIS A 442 8.71 73.29 10.89
CA HIS A 442 8.21 74.63 11.23
C HIS A 442 9.29 75.39 12.02
N THR A 443 10.43 75.62 11.38
CA THR A 443 11.55 76.37 11.96
C THR A 443 12.18 77.29 10.91
N TYR A 444 11.34 77.92 10.08
CA TYR A 444 11.68 79.06 9.23
C TYR A 444 10.36 79.70 8.81
N ASP A 445 9.72 80.41 9.74
CA ASP A 445 8.96 81.63 9.49
C ASP A 445 8.77 82.32 10.85
N LEU A 446 8.86 83.64 10.82
CA LEU A 446 9.37 84.52 11.87
C LEU A 446 8.57 84.54 13.18
N GLU A 447 9.34 84.76 14.25
CA GLU A 447 9.06 85.63 15.40
C GLU A 447 7.76 86.46 15.30
N ASP A 448 6.71 85.98 15.96
CA ASP A 448 5.82 86.79 16.83
C ASP A 448 4.76 85.85 17.42
N GLY A 449 4.91 85.47 18.70
CA GLY A 449 3.91 84.63 19.38
C GLY A 449 4.41 83.82 20.57
N MET A 450 5.18 84.42 21.47
CA MET A 450 5.37 83.85 22.82
C MET A 450 4.07 83.97 23.60
N ALA A 451 3.41 82.85 23.88
CA ALA A 451 2.56 82.54 25.06
C ALA A 451 1.44 81.53 24.70
N MET A 452 1.77 80.26 24.51
CA MET A 452 0.75 79.18 24.48
C MET A 452 1.32 77.80 24.86
N GLU A 453 2.54 77.73 25.39
CA GLU A 453 3.20 76.46 25.74
C GLU A 453 3.21 76.21 27.27
N ASP A 454 3.06 77.25 28.09
CA ASP A 454 3.01 77.13 29.56
C ASP A 454 1.69 76.54 30.10
N ILE A 455 0.62 76.47 29.29
CA ILE A 455 -0.71 76.04 29.78
C ILE A 455 -0.81 74.51 29.92
N LYS A 456 -0.11 73.75 29.07
CA LYS A 456 -0.22 72.28 29.06
C LYS A 456 0.58 71.60 30.18
N ASP A 457 1.70 72.20 30.58
CA ASP A 457 2.49 71.69 31.70
C ASP A 457 1.82 72.04 33.04
N SER A 458 1.08 73.16 33.12
CA SER A 458 0.31 73.54 34.32
C SER A 458 -0.79 72.54 34.67
N GLU A 459 -1.60 72.09 33.70
CA GLU A 459 -2.68 71.12 33.95
C GLU A 459 -2.12 69.75 34.38
N VAL A 460 -1.01 69.30 33.77
CA VAL A 460 -0.40 68.00 34.08
C VAL A 460 0.23 67.97 35.48
N ILE A 461 0.74 69.11 35.97
CA ILE A 461 1.26 69.23 37.34
C ILE A 461 0.10 69.18 38.34
N GLU A 462 -1.02 69.86 38.06
CA GLU A 462 -2.19 69.92 38.95
C GLU A 462 -2.84 68.53 39.19
N TYR A 463 -3.00 67.71 38.15
CA TYR A 463 -3.52 66.33 38.31
C TYR A 463 -2.59 65.43 39.13
N LYS A 464 -1.28 65.65 39.02
CA LYS A 464 -0.26 64.83 39.72
C LYS A 464 -0.14 65.21 41.19
N GLU A 465 -0.40 66.47 41.50
CA GLU A 465 -0.50 66.97 42.88
C GLU A 465 -1.77 66.43 43.56
N LEU A 466 -2.91 66.42 42.84
CA LEU A 466 -4.17 65.84 43.32
C LEU A 466 -4.08 64.32 43.57
N GLU A 467 -3.38 63.58 42.70
CA GLU A 467 -3.16 62.13 42.87
C GLU A 467 -2.31 61.85 44.12
N ASN A 468 -1.27 62.65 44.37
CA ASN A 468 -0.42 62.50 45.55
C ASN A 468 -1.17 62.84 46.85
N GLU A 469 -2.03 63.85 46.83
CA GLU A 469 -2.84 64.25 47.99
C GLU A 469 -3.87 63.15 48.35
N MET A 470 -4.55 62.57 47.35
CA MET A 470 -5.47 61.45 47.57
C MET A 470 -4.77 60.20 48.14
N VAL A 471 -3.54 59.92 47.71
CA VAL A 471 -2.76 58.78 48.20
C VAL A 471 -2.31 58.98 49.65
N GLU A 472 -1.91 60.20 50.02
CA GLU A 472 -1.59 60.57 51.40
C GLU A 472 -2.81 60.45 52.33
N GLU A 473 -3.98 60.96 51.91
CA GLU A 473 -5.22 60.81 52.69
C GLU A 473 -5.61 59.35 52.88
N MET A 474 -5.51 58.52 51.83
CA MET A 474 -5.77 57.09 51.94
C MET A 474 -4.82 56.43 52.94
N ARG A 475 -3.52 56.74 52.91
CA ARG A 475 -2.56 56.20 53.89
C ARG A 475 -2.91 56.60 55.32
N ALA A 476 -3.28 57.86 55.54
CA ALA A 476 -3.68 58.35 56.85
C ALA A 476 -4.92 57.63 57.38
N ILE A 477 -5.92 57.39 56.53
CA ILE A 477 -7.12 56.61 56.87
C ILE A 477 -6.74 55.17 57.24
N PHE A 478 -5.90 54.51 56.43
CA PHE A 478 -5.46 53.15 56.71
C PHE A 478 -4.65 53.03 58.00
N GLN A 479 -3.82 54.03 58.31
CA GLN A 479 -3.03 54.05 59.54
C GLN A 479 -3.93 54.22 60.77
N LYS A 480 -4.91 55.13 60.70
CA LYS A 480 -5.92 55.33 61.76
C LYS A 480 -6.78 54.08 61.98
N TYR A 481 -7.09 53.35 60.91
CA TYR A 481 -7.80 52.07 60.99
C TYR A 481 -6.93 50.98 61.63
N ARG A 482 -5.63 50.96 61.31
CA ARG A 482 -4.66 50.02 61.86
C ARG A 482 -4.43 50.24 63.36
N GLU A 483 -4.37 51.49 63.80
CA GLU A 483 -4.27 51.87 65.22
C GLU A 483 -5.52 51.46 66.01
N LYS A 484 -6.73 51.73 65.49
CA LYS A 484 -7.98 51.26 66.10
C LYS A 484 -8.06 49.73 66.22
N MET A 485 -7.56 49.01 65.22
CA MET A 485 -7.49 47.54 65.25
C MET A 485 -6.49 47.06 66.32
N ALA A 486 -5.37 47.74 66.49
CA ALA A 486 -4.38 47.44 67.53
C ALA A 486 -4.92 47.72 68.95
N GLU A 487 -5.63 48.83 69.16
CA GLU A 487 -6.28 49.16 70.44
C GLU A 487 -7.39 48.14 70.81
N SER A 488 -8.19 47.72 69.82
CA SER A 488 -9.22 46.67 69.98
C SER A 488 -8.62 45.31 70.33
N TYR A 489 -7.45 44.98 69.79
CA TYR A 489 -6.70 43.77 70.15
C TYR A 489 -6.14 43.84 71.59
N SER A 490 -5.55 44.98 71.97
CA SER A 490 -5.02 45.24 73.32
C SER A 490 -6.09 45.17 74.42
N THR A 491 -7.29 45.72 74.15
CA THR A 491 -8.42 45.66 75.10
C THR A 491 -9.04 44.27 75.23
N LYS A 492 -8.91 43.40 74.22
CA LYS A 492 -9.33 42.00 74.31
C LYS A 492 -8.35 41.14 75.11
N THR A 493 -7.04 41.41 75.03
CA THR A 493 -6.02 40.67 75.78
C THR A 493 -5.96 41.02 77.27
N ASN A 494 -6.40 42.21 77.68
CA ASN A 494 -6.48 42.60 79.11
C ASN A 494 -7.79 42.15 79.81
N LYS A 495 -8.68 41.43 79.11
CA LYS A 495 -9.97 40.92 79.64
C LYS A 495 -10.06 39.40 79.69
N SER A 496 -8.96 38.67 79.44
CA SER A 496 -8.78 37.26 79.78
C SER A 496 -7.75 37.14 80.89
#